data_AF-A0A7X2ZQN5-F1
#
_entry.id   AF-A0A7X2ZQN5-F1
#
_cell.length_a   1.000
_cell.length_b   1.000
_cell.length_c   1.000
_cell.angle_alpha   90.00
_cell.angle_beta   90.00
_cell.angle_gamma   90.00
#
_symmetry.space_group_name_H-M   'P 1'
#
loop_
_entity.id
_entity.type
_entity.pdbx_description
1 polymer ?
#
loop_
_entity_poly.entity_id
_entity_poly.type
_entity_poly.pdbx_seq_one_letter_code
_entity_poly.pdbx_strand_id
1 'polypeptide(L)'
;MKNRTLIYSVVLLLGIFLFSCKEEGKYHSISDKIEGESKPYHGILTSEELLADTELIEITEGEHTFLIPERKGQIKSFACIECHSKPVSQMMGKDAPKAHWNIKLNHANSDAMNCATCHNGEEMNQLNTLTGKNIDFNLSYKLCAQCHSSQFEDWKGGAHGKKVAGWAPPRASNTCVNCHNPHSPSFEKRWPVQFNTKTAIERNEGLGH
;
A
#
# COMPACT_ATOMS: atom_id res chain seq x y z
N MET A 1 37.88 -19.25 65.92
CA MET A 1 36.77 -18.54 65.25
C MET A 1 37.19 -17.82 63.96
N LYS A 2 38.43 -17.33 63.80
CA LYS A 2 38.92 -16.58 62.63
C LYS A 2 38.92 -17.36 61.29
N ASN A 3 39.20 -18.68 61.30
CA ASN A 3 39.27 -19.49 60.07
C ASN A 3 37.90 -19.77 59.42
N ARG A 4 36.82 -19.87 60.20
CA ARG A 4 35.49 -20.11 59.63
C ARG A 4 35.00 -18.90 58.84
N THR A 5 35.21 -17.69 59.37
CA THR A 5 34.85 -16.44 58.69
C THR A 5 35.64 -16.27 57.38
N LEU A 6 36.93 -16.61 57.36
CA LEU A 6 37.74 -16.58 56.14
C LEU A 6 37.22 -17.57 55.07
N ILE A 7 36.86 -18.79 55.48
CA ILE A 7 36.30 -19.80 54.58
C ILE A 7 34.95 -19.32 54.02
N TYR A 8 34.07 -18.76 54.86
CA TYR A 8 32.80 -18.21 54.39
C TYR A 8 33.00 -17.03 53.44
N SER A 9 33.98 -16.15 53.69
CA SER A 9 34.32 -15.05 52.79
C SER A 9 34.86 -15.55 51.44
N VAL A 10 35.70 -16.58 51.44
CA VAL A 10 36.24 -17.18 50.20
C VAL A 10 35.15 -17.89 49.42
N VAL A 11 34.25 -18.63 50.08
CA VAL A 11 33.11 -19.30 49.44
C VAL A 11 32.11 -18.27 48.87
N LEU A 12 31.87 -17.17 49.58
CA LEU A 12 31.04 -16.07 49.09
C LEU A 12 31.66 -15.40 47.86
N LEU A 13 32.98 -15.14 47.88
CA LEU A 13 33.72 -14.58 46.74
C LEU A 13 33.69 -15.54 45.53
N LEU A 14 33.89 -16.85 45.76
CA LEU A 14 33.80 -17.86 44.71
C LEU A 14 32.38 -17.94 44.11
N GLY A 15 31.35 -17.82 44.96
CA GLY A 15 29.95 -17.75 44.53
C GLY A 15 29.69 -16.54 43.64
N ILE A 16 30.19 -15.35 44.01
CA ILE A 16 30.05 -14.14 43.19
C ILE A 16 30.75 -14.29 41.84
N PHE A 17 31.93 -14.93 41.79
CA PHE A 17 32.63 -15.20 40.53
C PHE A 17 31.91 -16.23 39.63
N LEU A 18 31.21 -17.22 40.22
CA LEU A 18 30.46 -18.24 39.46
C LEU A 18 29.08 -17.74 38.97
N PHE A 19 28.51 -16.73 39.63
CA PHE A 19 27.23 -16.11 39.24
C PHE A 19 27.39 -14.83 38.41
N SER A 20 28.62 -14.32 38.24
CA SER A 20 28.87 -13.14 37.41
C SER A 20 29.15 -13.55 35.96
N CYS A 21 28.21 -13.19 35.08
CA CYS A 21 28.25 -13.22 33.62
C CYS A 21 27.79 -14.52 32.93
N LYS A 22 26.47 -14.66 32.85
CA LYS A 22 25.83 -15.02 31.57
C LYS A 22 24.58 -14.17 31.38
N GLU A 23 24.75 -12.90 31.02
CA GLU A 23 23.65 -12.11 30.49
C GLU A 23 23.34 -12.64 29.09
N GLU A 24 22.27 -13.41 28.97
CA GLU A 24 21.74 -13.79 27.66
C GLU A 24 21.34 -12.51 26.91
N GLY A 25 21.95 -12.29 25.73
CA GLY A 25 21.54 -11.23 24.80
C GLY A 25 22.48 -10.02 24.64
N LYS A 26 23.66 -9.99 25.27
CA LYS A 26 24.68 -8.96 24.96
C LYS A 26 25.65 -9.47 23.88
N TYR A 27 25.51 -8.93 22.68
CA TYR A 27 26.48 -9.12 21.61
C TYR A 27 27.79 -8.41 21.98
N HIS A 28 28.91 -9.14 22.00
CA HIS A 28 30.21 -8.57 22.36
C HIS A 28 30.87 -7.83 21.20
N SER A 29 30.50 -8.17 19.96
CA SER A 29 30.90 -7.47 18.75
C SER A 29 29.73 -7.30 17.77
N ILE A 30 29.90 -6.41 16.78
CA ILE A 30 28.94 -6.27 15.66
C ILE A 30 28.84 -7.58 14.88
N SER A 31 29.95 -8.31 14.71
CA SER A 31 29.96 -9.61 14.03
C SER A 31 29.12 -10.64 14.79
N ASP A 32 29.20 -10.69 16.12
CA ASP A 32 28.41 -11.61 16.95
C ASP A 32 26.91 -11.28 16.85
N LYS A 33 26.59 -9.99 16.75
CA LYS A 33 25.21 -9.53 16.51
C LYS A 33 24.71 -9.98 15.15
N ILE A 34 25.50 -9.76 14.10
CA ILE A 34 25.14 -10.19 12.75
C ILE A 34 24.96 -11.71 12.74
N GLU A 35 25.88 -12.49 13.29
CA GLU A 35 25.78 -13.96 13.31
C GLU A 35 24.58 -14.46 14.14
N GLY A 36 24.29 -13.82 15.28
CA GLY A 36 23.14 -14.15 16.11
C GLY A 36 21.80 -13.83 15.45
N GLU A 37 21.69 -12.68 14.79
CA GLU A 37 20.46 -12.18 14.14
C GLU A 37 20.28 -12.71 12.70
N SER A 38 21.36 -13.15 12.03
CA SER A 38 21.28 -13.73 10.67
C SER A 38 20.89 -15.21 10.67
N LYS A 39 20.53 -15.78 11.82
CA LYS A 39 20.02 -17.14 11.87
C LYS A 39 18.77 -17.23 10.99
N PRO A 40 18.66 -18.25 10.12
CA PRO A 40 17.48 -18.39 9.28
C PRO A 40 16.21 -18.45 10.14
N TYR A 41 15.19 -17.68 9.76
CA TYR A 41 13.89 -17.75 10.41
C TYR A 41 13.21 -19.08 10.07
N HIS A 42 12.77 -19.82 11.10
CA HIS A 42 12.13 -21.14 10.96
C HIS A 42 10.62 -21.14 11.26
N GLY A 43 10.02 -19.98 11.53
CA GLY A 43 8.58 -19.88 11.78
C GLY A 43 7.76 -19.85 10.49
N ILE A 44 6.43 -19.91 10.65
CA ILE A 44 5.50 -19.65 9.54
C ILE A 44 5.58 -18.15 9.23
N LEU A 45 5.78 -17.80 7.96
CA LEU A 45 5.72 -16.42 7.48
C LEU A 45 4.27 -16.07 7.17
N THR A 46 3.73 -15.08 7.88
CA THR A 46 2.38 -14.57 7.69
C THR A 46 2.37 -13.04 7.72
N SER A 47 1.46 -12.44 6.95
CA SER A 47 1.19 -11.00 6.97
C SER A 47 -0.03 -10.64 7.83
N GLU A 48 -0.71 -11.61 8.45
CA GLU A 48 -1.96 -11.37 9.21
C GLU A 48 -1.82 -10.27 10.26
N GLU A 49 -0.78 -10.33 11.09
CA GLU A 49 -0.53 -9.31 12.13
C GLU A 49 -0.31 -7.92 11.52
N LEU A 50 0.36 -7.84 10.37
CA LEU A 50 0.60 -6.58 9.66
C LEU A 50 -0.66 -6.00 9.00
N LEU A 51 -1.70 -6.82 8.82
CA LEU A 51 -2.94 -6.46 8.14
C LEU A 51 -4.11 -6.27 9.10
N ALA A 52 -3.95 -6.61 10.39
CA ALA A 52 -5.03 -6.65 11.38
C ALA A 52 -5.86 -5.36 11.48
N ASP A 53 -5.20 -4.20 11.36
CA ASP A 53 -5.84 -2.89 11.46
C ASP A 53 -6.22 -2.27 10.10
N THR A 54 -6.20 -3.06 9.03
CA THR A 54 -6.59 -2.59 7.70
C THR A 54 -7.95 -3.13 7.29
N GLU A 55 -8.86 -2.24 6.90
CA GLU A 55 -10.11 -2.64 6.25
C GLU A 55 -9.83 -3.16 4.85
N LEU A 56 -9.93 -4.48 4.70
CA LEU A 56 -9.66 -5.20 3.47
C LEU A 56 -10.89 -5.97 3.03
N ILE A 57 -11.03 -6.14 1.72
CA ILE A 57 -12.02 -7.01 1.10
C ILE A 57 -11.31 -8.04 0.24
N GLU A 58 -11.87 -9.24 0.16
CA GLU A 58 -11.40 -10.28 -0.75
C GLU A 58 -11.99 -10.07 -2.14
N ILE A 59 -11.16 -10.22 -3.17
CA ILE A 59 -11.59 -10.22 -4.56
C ILE A 59 -11.03 -11.43 -5.30
N THR A 60 -11.72 -11.81 -6.36
CA THR A 60 -11.30 -12.84 -7.30
C THR A 60 -11.30 -12.29 -8.72
N GLU A 61 -10.15 -12.37 -9.40
CA GLU A 61 -9.98 -12.01 -10.80
C GLU A 61 -9.29 -13.16 -11.54
N GLY A 62 -10.05 -13.89 -12.36
CA GLY A 62 -9.57 -15.14 -12.97
C GLY A 62 -9.20 -16.17 -11.91
N GLU A 63 -7.96 -16.66 -11.95
CA GLU A 63 -7.42 -17.64 -10.99
C GLU A 63 -6.82 -16.98 -9.73
N HIS A 64 -6.78 -15.65 -9.66
CA HIS A 64 -6.15 -14.93 -8.56
C HIS A 64 -7.19 -14.48 -7.53
N THR A 65 -7.03 -14.95 -6.30
CA THR A 65 -7.79 -14.47 -5.13
C THR A 65 -6.84 -13.80 -4.15
N PHE A 66 -7.12 -12.56 -3.78
CA PHE A 66 -6.29 -11.77 -2.87
C PHE A 66 -7.08 -10.62 -2.24
N LEU A 67 -6.49 -9.96 -1.24
CA LEU A 67 -7.10 -8.86 -0.51
C LEU A 67 -6.76 -7.50 -1.14
N ILE A 68 -7.72 -6.58 -1.11
CA ILE A 68 -7.53 -5.16 -1.47
C ILE A 68 -8.11 -4.25 -0.38
N PRO A 69 -7.62 -3.01 -0.22
CA PRO A 69 -8.25 -2.02 0.65
C PRO A 69 -9.70 -1.76 0.26
N GLU A 70 -10.58 -1.66 1.26
CA GLU A 70 -11.91 -1.10 1.07
C GLU A 70 -11.79 0.37 0.63
N ARG A 71 -12.62 0.80 -0.32
CA ARG A 71 -12.52 2.13 -0.94
C ARG A 71 -13.53 3.13 -0.41
N LYS A 72 -14.79 2.74 -0.17
CA LYS A 72 -15.88 3.68 0.15
C LYS A 72 -15.64 4.42 1.47
N GLY A 73 -15.18 3.73 2.51
CA GLY A 73 -14.81 4.33 3.79
C GLY A 73 -13.68 5.34 3.68
N GLN A 74 -12.85 5.22 2.64
CA GLN A 74 -11.76 6.16 2.34
C GLN A 74 -12.20 7.37 1.50
N ILE A 75 -13.48 7.49 1.14
CA ILE A 75 -14.03 8.62 0.41
C ILE A 75 -14.66 9.59 1.41
N LYS A 76 -14.09 10.81 1.52
CA LYS A 76 -14.45 11.82 2.52
C LYS A 76 -15.95 12.16 2.60
N SER A 77 -16.69 12.03 1.49
CA SER A 77 -18.11 12.43 1.40
C SER A 77 -18.99 11.32 0.81
N PHE A 78 -18.68 10.07 1.14
CA PHE A 78 -19.57 8.95 0.87
C PHE A 78 -20.60 8.79 2.02
N ALA A 79 -21.87 8.48 1.78
CA ALA A 79 -22.51 8.17 0.49
C ALA A 79 -22.85 9.43 -0.34
N CYS A 80 -22.71 9.33 -1.65
CA CYS A 80 -22.94 10.43 -2.59
C CYS A 80 -24.41 10.85 -2.66
N ILE A 81 -25.33 9.89 -2.46
CA ILE A 81 -26.79 10.09 -2.53
C ILE A 81 -27.33 11.03 -1.46
N GLU A 82 -26.58 11.28 -0.38
CA GLU A 82 -26.95 12.26 0.65
C GLU A 82 -27.13 13.67 0.04
N CYS A 83 -26.33 13.98 -0.98
CA CYS A 83 -26.49 15.19 -1.79
C CYS A 83 -27.17 14.90 -3.13
N HIS A 84 -26.91 13.75 -3.75
CA HIS A 84 -27.44 13.35 -5.06
C HIS A 84 -28.75 12.57 -4.95
N SER A 85 -29.83 13.26 -4.58
CA SER A 85 -31.18 12.68 -4.44
C SER A 85 -31.89 12.38 -5.76
N LYS A 86 -31.33 12.83 -6.88
CA LYS A 86 -31.85 12.65 -8.25
C LYS A 86 -30.67 12.50 -9.22
N PRO A 87 -30.92 12.03 -10.46
CA PRO A 87 -29.89 12.01 -11.49
C PRO A 87 -29.20 13.37 -11.66
N VAL A 88 -27.89 13.35 -11.89
CA VAL A 88 -27.06 14.56 -12.02
C VAL A 88 -27.60 15.48 -13.11
N SER A 89 -28.08 14.92 -14.22
CA SER A 89 -28.70 15.64 -15.34
C SER A 89 -29.90 16.52 -14.91
N GLN A 90 -30.61 16.13 -13.84
CA GLN A 90 -31.77 16.85 -13.29
C GLN A 90 -31.40 17.81 -12.15
N MET A 91 -30.17 17.76 -11.65
CA MET A 91 -29.66 18.62 -10.57
C MET A 91 -28.77 19.76 -11.10
N MET A 92 -28.41 19.72 -12.38
CA MET A 92 -27.60 20.75 -13.03
C MET A 92 -28.44 22.00 -13.38
N GLY A 93 -28.25 23.08 -12.62
CA GLY A 93 -28.76 24.42 -12.95
C GLY A 93 -27.72 25.27 -13.69
N LYS A 94 -28.17 26.23 -14.52
CA LYS A 94 -27.27 27.20 -15.20
C LYS A 94 -26.49 28.07 -14.22
N ASP A 95 -27.12 28.45 -13.11
CA ASP A 95 -26.61 29.46 -12.16
C ASP A 95 -26.27 28.89 -10.77
N ALA A 96 -26.31 27.57 -10.59
CA ALA A 96 -26.00 26.93 -9.32
C ALA A 96 -24.48 26.67 -9.17
N PRO A 97 -23.87 26.98 -8.02
CA PRO A 97 -22.49 26.61 -7.77
C PRO A 97 -22.33 25.08 -7.77
N LYS A 98 -21.47 24.56 -8.66
CA LYS A 98 -21.24 23.11 -8.79
C LYS A 98 -20.47 22.59 -7.56
N ALA A 99 -21.01 21.67 -6.77
CA ALA A 99 -20.34 21.15 -5.55
C ALA A 99 -18.92 20.56 -5.80
N HIS A 100 -18.60 20.19 -7.04
CA HIS A 100 -17.32 19.61 -7.45
C HIS A 100 -16.53 20.49 -8.44
N TRP A 101 -16.75 21.81 -8.43
CA TRP A 101 -16.16 22.75 -9.39
C TRP A 101 -14.62 22.77 -9.41
N ASN A 102 -13.98 22.30 -8.35
CA ASN A 102 -12.52 22.26 -8.19
C ASN A 102 -11.87 20.98 -8.74
N ILE A 103 -12.65 20.01 -9.24
CA ILE A 103 -12.11 18.78 -9.83
C ILE A 103 -11.91 18.98 -11.33
N LYS A 104 -10.68 18.77 -11.80
CA LYS A 104 -10.32 18.79 -13.23
C LYS A 104 -9.98 17.39 -13.69
N LEU A 105 -10.48 17.01 -14.86
CA LEU A 105 -10.17 15.74 -15.50
C LEU A 105 -8.98 15.90 -16.45
N ASN A 106 -7.81 15.42 -16.02
CA ASN A 106 -6.56 15.43 -16.76
C ASN A 106 -6.12 13.98 -17.06
N HIS A 107 -6.92 13.27 -17.86
CA HIS A 107 -6.67 11.86 -18.14
C HIS A 107 -6.63 11.57 -19.65
N ALA A 108 -7.78 11.46 -20.30
CA ALA A 108 -7.90 11.46 -21.75
C ALA A 108 -8.48 12.80 -22.24
N ASN A 109 -8.46 13.02 -23.55
CA ASN A 109 -9.09 14.21 -24.13
C ASN A 109 -10.62 14.19 -23.91
N SER A 110 -11.25 15.37 -24.03
CA SER A 110 -12.68 15.56 -23.77
C SER A 110 -13.60 14.79 -24.73
N ASP A 111 -13.09 14.42 -25.91
CA ASP A 111 -13.87 13.68 -26.92
C ASP A 111 -13.93 12.18 -26.58
N ALA A 112 -12.90 11.66 -25.91
CA ALA A 112 -12.81 10.27 -25.48
C ALA A 112 -13.42 10.03 -24.10
N MET A 113 -13.28 10.99 -23.18
CA MET A 113 -13.64 10.78 -21.78
C MET A 113 -14.21 12.04 -21.12
N ASN A 114 -15.25 11.82 -20.32
CA ASN A 114 -15.81 12.81 -19.40
C ASN A 114 -16.15 12.14 -18.06
N CYS A 115 -16.76 12.88 -17.14
CA CYS A 115 -17.10 12.36 -15.81
C CYS A 115 -18.00 11.12 -15.86
N ALA A 116 -18.97 11.10 -16.79
CA ALA A 116 -19.95 10.03 -16.95
C ALA A 116 -19.36 8.77 -17.61
N THR A 117 -18.15 8.84 -18.16
CA THR A 117 -17.42 7.66 -18.63
C THR A 117 -17.08 6.69 -17.50
N CYS A 118 -16.88 7.23 -16.28
CA CYS A 118 -16.48 6.45 -15.10
C CYS A 118 -17.53 6.47 -13.98
N HIS A 119 -18.28 7.57 -13.84
CA HIS A 119 -19.29 7.74 -12.80
C HIS A 119 -20.69 7.51 -13.38
N ASN A 120 -21.54 6.81 -12.63
CA ASN A 120 -22.94 6.71 -13.00
C ASN A 120 -23.69 8.00 -12.56
N GLY A 121 -24.07 8.82 -13.53
CA GLY A 121 -24.82 10.05 -13.28
C GLY A 121 -26.26 9.84 -12.81
N GLU A 122 -26.83 8.64 -13.00
CA GLU A 122 -28.16 8.27 -12.52
C GLU A 122 -28.12 7.72 -11.10
N GLU A 123 -27.00 7.10 -10.69
CA GLU A 123 -26.82 6.48 -9.38
C GLU A 123 -25.42 6.76 -8.81
N MET A 124 -25.26 7.90 -8.13
CA MET A 124 -23.93 8.44 -7.77
C MET A 124 -23.14 7.62 -6.74
N ASN A 125 -23.77 6.66 -6.07
CA ASN A 125 -23.07 5.66 -5.25
C ASN A 125 -22.41 4.55 -6.07
N GLN A 126 -22.57 4.57 -7.39
CA GLN A 126 -22.03 3.59 -8.32
C GLN A 126 -21.12 4.26 -9.35
N LEU A 127 -20.11 3.50 -9.76
CA LEU A 127 -19.33 3.76 -10.96
C LEU A 127 -20.01 3.08 -12.16
N ASN A 128 -19.58 3.42 -13.37
CA ASN A 128 -20.17 2.91 -14.59
C ASN A 128 -19.10 2.42 -15.56
N THR A 129 -19.34 1.28 -16.22
CA THR A 129 -18.53 0.84 -17.37
C THR A 129 -18.81 1.68 -18.62
N LEU A 130 -17.96 1.53 -19.63
CA LEU A 130 -18.20 2.08 -20.98
C LEU A 130 -19.50 1.56 -21.61
N THR A 131 -20.00 0.42 -21.14
CA THR A 131 -21.24 -0.22 -21.61
C THR A 131 -22.46 0.07 -20.73
N GLY A 132 -22.35 0.90 -19.70
CA GLY A 132 -23.50 1.24 -18.86
C GLY A 132 -23.76 0.32 -17.65
N LYS A 133 -22.82 -0.58 -17.31
CA LYS A 133 -22.96 -1.47 -16.15
C LYS A 133 -22.42 -0.81 -14.89
N ASN A 134 -23.17 -0.91 -13.80
CA ASN A 134 -22.75 -0.46 -12.49
C ASN A 134 -21.55 -1.24 -11.94
N ILE A 135 -20.63 -0.50 -11.35
CA ILE A 135 -19.48 -1.02 -10.61
C ILE A 135 -19.47 -0.37 -9.22
N ASP A 136 -19.26 -1.19 -8.19
CA ASP A 136 -19.07 -0.71 -6.84
C ASP A 136 -17.76 0.06 -6.70
N PHE A 137 -17.72 1.15 -5.92
CA PHE A 137 -16.49 1.93 -5.68
C PHE A 137 -15.33 1.09 -5.12
N ASN A 138 -15.62 0.02 -4.38
CA ASN A 138 -14.61 -0.91 -3.88
C ASN A 138 -13.91 -1.68 -5.02
N LEU A 139 -14.53 -1.75 -6.18
CA LEU A 139 -14.02 -2.43 -7.36
C LEU A 139 -13.62 -1.44 -8.46
N SER A 140 -13.26 -0.20 -8.09
CA SER A 140 -12.92 0.86 -9.05
C SER A 140 -11.81 0.50 -10.03
N TYR A 141 -10.92 -0.43 -9.68
CA TYR A 141 -9.88 -0.96 -10.58
C TYR A 141 -10.47 -1.58 -11.87
N LYS A 142 -11.71 -2.08 -11.83
CA LYS A 142 -12.41 -2.60 -13.02
C LYS A 142 -12.61 -1.53 -14.08
N LEU A 143 -12.73 -0.25 -13.69
CA LEU A 143 -12.81 0.84 -14.66
C LEU A 143 -11.52 0.97 -15.44
N CYS A 144 -10.39 0.95 -14.73
CA CYS A 144 -9.06 1.07 -15.31
C CYS A 144 -8.78 -0.08 -16.29
N ALA A 145 -9.17 -1.30 -15.92
CA ALA A 145 -8.98 -2.51 -16.72
C ALA A 145 -9.65 -2.47 -18.10
N GLN A 146 -10.67 -1.63 -18.30
CA GLN A 146 -11.36 -1.49 -19.59
C GLN A 146 -10.44 -0.93 -20.70
N CYS A 147 -9.40 -0.18 -20.33
CA CYS A 147 -8.46 0.42 -21.28
C CYS A 147 -6.99 0.06 -20.96
N HIS A 148 -6.63 -0.08 -19.68
CA HIS A 148 -5.29 -0.39 -19.20
C HIS A 148 -5.14 -1.88 -18.90
N SER A 149 -5.41 -2.72 -19.91
CA SER A 149 -5.40 -4.18 -19.75
C SER A 149 -4.05 -4.72 -19.31
N SER A 150 -2.94 -4.26 -19.89
CA SER A 150 -1.60 -4.72 -19.51
C SER A 150 -1.25 -4.39 -18.05
N GLN A 151 -1.51 -3.16 -17.61
CA GLN A 151 -1.28 -2.77 -16.21
C GLN A 151 -2.18 -3.56 -15.25
N PHE A 152 -3.42 -3.84 -15.67
CA PHE A 152 -4.34 -4.66 -14.90
C PHE A 152 -3.83 -6.10 -14.76
N GLU A 153 -3.35 -6.72 -15.85
CA GLU A 153 -2.77 -8.07 -15.80
C GLU A 153 -1.53 -8.13 -14.91
N ASP A 154 -0.63 -7.15 -15.00
CA ASP A 154 0.53 -7.04 -14.13
C ASP A 154 0.12 -6.87 -12.66
N TRP A 155 -0.90 -6.05 -12.39
CA TRP A 155 -1.41 -5.84 -11.03
C TRP A 155 -2.07 -7.09 -10.47
N LYS A 156 -2.91 -7.76 -11.27
CA LYS A 156 -3.58 -9.02 -10.93
C LYS A 156 -2.55 -10.09 -10.60
N GLY A 157 -1.50 -10.23 -11.41
CA GLY A 157 -0.37 -11.14 -11.18
C GLY A 157 0.58 -10.73 -10.04
N GLY A 158 0.52 -9.47 -9.60
CA GLY A 158 1.34 -8.95 -8.49
C GLY A 158 2.71 -8.39 -8.90
N ALA A 159 2.95 -8.24 -10.20
CA ALA A 159 4.10 -7.51 -10.74
C ALA A 159 3.91 -5.98 -10.64
N HIS A 160 2.66 -5.52 -10.53
CA HIS A 160 2.30 -4.12 -10.35
C HIS A 160 1.47 -3.89 -9.08
N GLY A 161 1.49 -2.66 -8.58
CA GLY A 161 0.82 -2.28 -7.33
C GLY A 161 1.65 -2.60 -6.09
N LYS A 162 1.65 -1.67 -5.14
CA LYS A 162 2.38 -1.83 -3.87
C LYS A 162 1.57 -2.75 -2.95
N LYS A 163 2.21 -3.73 -2.32
CA LYS A 163 1.57 -4.49 -1.23
C LYS A 163 1.19 -3.55 -0.08
N VAL A 164 0.07 -3.82 0.57
CA VAL A 164 -0.42 -3.02 1.70
C VAL A 164 0.60 -3.05 2.83
N ALA A 165 1.12 -4.24 3.15
CA ALA A 165 2.15 -4.43 4.14
C ALA A 165 3.15 -5.52 3.72
N GLY A 166 3.05 -6.71 4.33
CA GLY A 166 4.01 -7.80 4.17
C GLY A 166 4.00 -8.48 2.81
N TRP A 167 5.07 -9.24 2.54
CA TRP A 167 5.20 -10.05 1.32
C TRP A 167 4.71 -11.48 1.49
N ALA A 168 4.54 -11.93 2.73
CA ALA A 168 3.99 -13.25 3.07
C ALA A 168 2.47 -13.30 2.84
N PRO A 169 1.88 -14.50 2.72
CA PRO A 169 0.43 -14.66 2.71
C PRO A 169 -0.25 -14.15 4.00
N PRO A 170 -1.52 -13.72 3.95
CA PRO A 170 -2.32 -13.49 2.74
C PRO A 170 -1.80 -12.28 1.96
N ARG A 171 -1.93 -12.34 0.62
CA ARG A 171 -1.56 -11.22 -0.24
C ARG A 171 -2.59 -10.10 -0.09
N ALA A 172 -2.16 -8.93 0.35
CA ALA A 172 -2.95 -7.70 0.29
C ALA A 172 -2.26 -6.67 -0.61
N SER A 173 -2.98 -6.18 -1.62
CA SER A 173 -2.44 -5.29 -2.65
C SER A 173 -3.22 -3.99 -2.73
N ASN A 174 -2.51 -2.86 -2.79
CA ASN A 174 -3.15 -1.59 -3.13
C ASN A 174 -3.74 -1.66 -4.54
N THR A 175 -4.89 -1.04 -4.75
CA THR A 175 -5.54 -0.90 -6.06
C THR A 175 -4.95 0.27 -6.85
N CYS A 176 -5.36 0.41 -8.11
CA CYS A 176 -4.93 1.50 -8.99
C CYS A 176 -5.11 2.88 -8.31
N VAL A 177 -6.25 3.09 -7.65
CA VAL A 177 -6.61 4.41 -7.08
C VAL A 177 -5.97 4.70 -5.71
N ASN A 178 -5.31 3.71 -5.09
CA ASN A 178 -4.52 3.95 -3.88
C ASN A 178 -3.17 4.61 -4.20
N CYS A 179 -2.68 4.45 -5.44
CA CYS A 179 -1.41 5.03 -5.90
C CYS A 179 -1.63 6.16 -6.92
N HIS A 180 -2.64 6.02 -7.79
CA HIS A 180 -2.94 6.97 -8.86
C HIS A 180 -4.17 7.79 -8.53
N ASN A 181 -4.12 9.09 -8.81
CA ASN A 181 -5.32 9.93 -8.80
C ASN A 181 -6.17 9.59 -10.03
N PRO A 182 -7.41 9.06 -9.92
CA PRO A 182 -8.20 8.68 -11.10
C PRO A 182 -8.53 9.85 -12.04
N HIS A 183 -8.48 11.09 -11.56
CA HIS A 183 -8.69 12.29 -12.38
C HIS A 183 -7.39 12.85 -12.98
N SER A 184 -6.23 12.36 -12.53
CA SER A 184 -4.91 12.72 -13.07
C SER A 184 -3.91 11.60 -12.77
N PRO A 185 -4.01 10.43 -13.44
CA PRO A 185 -3.32 9.21 -13.01
C PRO A 185 -1.81 9.25 -13.17
N SER A 186 -1.30 10.02 -14.13
CA SER A 186 0.15 10.12 -14.39
C SER A 186 0.89 10.68 -13.18
N PHE A 187 2.05 10.09 -12.88
CA PHE A 187 2.98 10.66 -11.90
C PHE A 187 3.75 11.83 -12.52
N GLU A 188 3.90 12.90 -11.75
CA GLU A 188 4.77 14.02 -12.12
C GLU A 188 6.23 13.56 -12.28
N LYS A 189 6.91 14.14 -13.27
CA LYS A 189 8.36 13.94 -13.40
C LYS A 189 9.03 14.52 -12.17
N ARG A 190 9.72 13.66 -11.43
CA ARG A 190 10.50 14.04 -10.26
C ARG A 190 11.90 13.48 -10.37
N TRP A 191 12.86 14.19 -9.77
CA TRP A 191 14.19 13.66 -9.60
C TRP A 191 14.14 12.41 -8.71
N PRO A 192 15.00 11.40 -8.98
CA PRO A 192 15.16 10.28 -8.07
C PRO A 192 15.44 10.78 -6.66
N VAL A 193 14.81 10.17 -5.67
CA VAL A 193 14.95 10.58 -4.25
C VAL A 193 16.39 10.40 -3.75
N GLN A 194 17.19 9.59 -4.45
CA GLN A 194 18.62 9.42 -4.22
C GLN A 194 19.39 9.73 -5.51
N PHE A 195 20.44 10.54 -5.38
CA PHE A 195 21.37 10.82 -6.48
C PHE A 195 22.09 9.53 -6.87
N ASN A 196 21.80 9.02 -8.06
CA ASN A 196 22.49 7.85 -8.60
C ASN A 196 23.82 8.31 -9.23
N THR A 197 24.91 8.11 -8.50
CA THR A 197 26.28 8.44 -8.95
C THR A 197 26.66 7.70 -10.24
N LYS A 198 26.16 6.47 -10.44
CA LYS A 198 26.40 5.70 -11.68
C LYS A 198 25.72 6.35 -12.89
N THR A 199 24.45 6.75 -12.75
CA THR A 199 23.74 7.47 -13.81
C THR A 199 24.36 8.83 -14.11
N ALA A 200 24.97 9.50 -13.12
CA ALA A 200 25.71 10.74 -13.34
C ALA A 200 26.98 10.53 -14.17
N ILE A 201 27.68 9.41 -13.95
CA ILE A 201 28.84 9.01 -14.76
C ILE A 201 28.40 8.67 -16.18
N GLU A 202 27.37 7.82 -16.35
CA GLU A 202 26.83 7.43 -17.68
C GLU A 202 26.41 8.64 -18.52
N ARG A 203 25.82 9.67 -17.89
CA ARG A 203 25.43 10.93 -18.55
C ARG A 203 26.63 11.82 -18.91
N ASN A 204 27.68 11.85 -18.10
CA ASN A 204 28.90 12.63 -18.36
C ASN A 204 29.78 11.98 -19.43
N GLU A 205 29.71 10.65 -19.60
CA GLU A 205 30.47 9.91 -20.60
C GLU A 205 29.86 9.96 -22.01
N GLY A 206 28.79 10.74 -22.22
CA GLY A 206 28.17 10.90 -23.53
C GLY A 206 27.56 9.60 -24.08
N LEU A 207 27.39 8.58 -23.25
CA LEU A 207 26.71 7.33 -23.58
C LEU A 207 25.19 7.54 -23.53
N GLY A 208 24.72 8.58 -24.21
CA GLY A 208 23.30 8.81 -24.45
C GLY A 208 22.83 7.85 -25.53
N HIS A 209 21.85 7.02 -25.19
CA HIS A 209 20.95 6.39 -26.15
C HIS A 209 19.95 7.44 -26.64
#